data_AF-A0AAW3T637-F1
#
_entry.id   AF-A0AAW3T637-F1
#
_cell.length_a   1.000
_cell.length_b   1.000
_cell.length_c   1.000
_cell.angle_alpha   90.00
_cell.angle_beta   90.00
_cell.angle_gamma   90.00
#
_symmetry.space_group_name_H-M   'P 1'
#
loop_
_entity.id
_entity.type
_entity.pdbx_description
1 polymer ?
#
loop_
_entity_poly.entity_id
_entity_poly.type
_entity_poly.pdbx_seq_one_letter_code
_entity_poly.pdbx_strand_id
1 'polypeptide(L)'
;MARAAVRRGHGHRARPTQFLLGEFVQSIGQYVQGFVGLAFDTSAFAGKSGQEWQGAWTTFYWGWWMSWAPFVGIFIARISRGRTVRQFVLGVLFVPTLLTFLWFAIMGGTALYDQLHGHADLIGADGSVSVEQVLFQLLGSLPAGTVLVIGAIILIGVFFVTSADSGALVMGMIATGGQIEPKNWIRVFFAGVTALVAVALLLAGGLDALKTAAITTALPFSIVMILMCWSTVIAFTRERRAYARAERRALMSDLAEFYQQEVIDPAERAPRTGPIQKLARRMRH
;
A
#
# COMPACT_ATOMS: atom_id res chain seq x y z
N MET A 1 -19.78 -45.86 -22.91
CA MET A 1 -20.75 -45.06 -23.70
C MET A 1 -21.57 -44.09 -22.82
N ALA A 2 -20.92 -43.30 -21.95
CA ALA A 2 -21.61 -42.31 -21.09
C ALA A 2 -20.78 -41.02 -20.95
N ARG A 3 -20.42 -40.41 -22.10
CA ARG A 3 -19.66 -39.13 -22.16
C ARG A 3 -20.23 -38.13 -23.17
N ALA A 4 -21.48 -38.28 -23.61
CA ALA A 4 -22.01 -37.53 -24.76
C ALA A 4 -23.28 -36.70 -24.50
N ALA A 5 -23.67 -36.42 -23.24
CA ALA A 5 -24.97 -35.80 -22.94
C ALA A 5 -24.91 -34.54 -22.03
N VAL A 6 -23.87 -33.71 -22.16
CA VAL A 6 -23.84 -32.37 -21.51
C VAL A 6 -23.58 -31.25 -22.53
N ARG A 7 -23.96 -31.46 -23.80
CA ARG A 7 -23.99 -30.40 -24.81
C ARG A 7 -25.43 -30.09 -25.16
N ARG A 8 -25.96 -29.02 -24.57
CA ARG A 8 -27.02 -28.09 -25.04
C ARG A 8 -27.91 -27.61 -23.87
N GLY A 9 -27.31 -26.84 -22.97
CA GLY A 9 -28.05 -25.82 -22.22
C GLY A 9 -27.74 -24.47 -22.85
N HIS A 10 -28.74 -23.77 -23.39
CA HIS A 10 -28.66 -22.34 -23.67
C HIS A 10 -28.65 -21.58 -22.33
N GLY A 11 -27.55 -21.73 -21.58
CA GLY A 11 -27.25 -20.95 -20.39
C GLY A 11 -26.42 -19.75 -20.82
N HIS A 12 -26.89 -18.56 -20.46
CA HIS A 12 -26.27 -17.26 -20.68
C HIS A 12 -24.73 -17.35 -20.59
N ARG A 13 -24.02 -17.32 -21.73
CA ARG A 13 -22.57 -17.11 -21.72
C ARG A 13 -22.37 -15.71 -21.15
N ALA A 14 -22.10 -15.62 -19.84
CA ALA A 14 -21.78 -14.35 -19.21
C ALA A 14 -20.64 -13.75 -20.00
N ARG A 15 -20.87 -12.55 -20.54
CA ARG A 15 -19.83 -11.80 -21.25
C ARG A 15 -18.69 -11.60 -20.25
N PRO A 16 -17.41 -11.70 -20.67
CA PRO A 16 -16.26 -11.60 -19.75
C PRO A 16 -16.39 -10.41 -18.78
N THR A 17 -16.85 -9.25 -19.25
CA THR A 17 -17.11 -8.07 -18.41
C THR A 17 -18.11 -8.31 -17.27
N GLN A 18 -19.21 -9.03 -17.50
CA GLN A 18 -20.18 -9.33 -16.45
C GLN A 18 -19.60 -10.27 -15.40
N PHE A 19 -18.81 -11.26 -15.84
CA PHE A 19 -18.08 -12.13 -14.92
C PHE A 19 -17.10 -11.34 -14.06
N LEU A 20 -16.27 -10.48 -14.66
CA LEU A 20 -15.29 -9.66 -13.93
C LEU A 20 -15.94 -8.69 -12.94
N LEU A 21 -17.08 -8.08 -13.29
CA LEU A 21 -17.83 -7.22 -12.37
C LEU A 21 -18.40 -8.01 -11.18
N GLY A 22 -18.93 -9.22 -11.45
CA GLY A 22 -19.40 -10.11 -10.40
C GLY A 22 -18.26 -10.55 -9.48
N GLU A 23 -17.13 -10.95 -10.06
CA GLU A 23 -15.93 -11.33 -9.31
C GLU A 23 -15.42 -10.16 -8.46
N PHE A 24 -15.29 -8.95 -9.03
CA PHE A 24 -14.84 -7.77 -8.27
C PHE A 24 -15.66 -7.52 -6.99
N VAL A 25 -16.99 -7.57 -7.08
CA VAL A 25 -17.86 -7.40 -5.91
C VAL A 25 -17.71 -8.58 -4.94
N GLN A 26 -17.63 -9.80 -5.47
CA GLN A 26 -17.50 -11.01 -4.67
C GLN A 26 -16.16 -11.06 -3.91
N SER A 27 -15.02 -10.77 -4.55
CA SER A 27 -13.70 -10.81 -3.91
C SER A 27 -13.61 -9.78 -2.79
N ILE A 28 -14.24 -8.59 -2.93
CA ILE A 28 -14.30 -7.59 -1.85
C ILE A 28 -15.07 -8.15 -0.66
N GLY A 29 -16.25 -8.75 -0.89
CA GLY A 29 -17.05 -9.37 0.17
C GLY A 29 -16.29 -10.49 0.88
N GLN A 30 -15.62 -11.36 0.12
CA GLN A 30 -14.80 -12.45 0.65
C GLN A 30 -13.60 -11.94 1.45
N TYR A 31 -12.90 -10.91 0.96
CA TYR A 31 -11.79 -10.31 1.69
C TYR A 31 -12.24 -9.74 3.04
N VAL A 32 -13.36 -8.99 3.06
CA VAL A 32 -13.89 -8.43 4.31
C VAL A 32 -14.32 -9.52 5.28
N GLN A 33 -14.99 -10.56 4.79
CA GLN A 33 -15.41 -11.69 5.61
C GLN A 33 -14.22 -12.50 6.17
N GLY A 34 -13.19 -12.73 5.35
CA GLY A 34 -12.02 -13.55 5.69
C GLY A 34 -10.90 -12.81 6.41
N PHE A 35 -10.97 -11.47 6.50
CA PHE A 35 -9.85 -10.63 6.94
C PHE A 35 -9.23 -11.08 8.27
N VAL A 36 -10.04 -11.30 9.30
CA VAL A 36 -9.54 -11.71 10.62
C VAL A 36 -8.89 -13.09 10.55
N GLY A 37 -9.49 -14.04 9.82
CA GLY A 37 -8.91 -15.38 9.65
C GLY A 37 -7.56 -15.32 8.96
N LEU A 38 -7.47 -14.60 7.84
CA LEU A 38 -6.22 -14.43 7.08
C LEU A 38 -5.14 -13.68 7.87
N ALA A 39 -5.52 -12.70 8.70
CA ALA A 39 -4.59 -11.93 9.52
C ALA A 39 -3.88 -12.78 10.60
N PHE A 40 -4.50 -13.87 11.05
CA PHE A 40 -3.97 -14.76 12.08
C PHE A 40 -3.62 -16.16 11.58
N ASP A 41 -3.74 -16.42 10.28
CA ASP A 41 -3.34 -17.71 9.72
C ASP A 41 -1.82 -17.85 9.77
N THR A 42 -1.36 -18.87 10.47
CA THR A 42 0.05 -19.28 10.55
C THR A 42 0.28 -20.67 9.93
N SER A 43 -0.77 -21.27 9.37
CA SER A 43 -0.77 -22.61 8.79
C SER A 43 -0.24 -23.70 9.74
N ALA A 44 -0.43 -23.52 11.06
CA ALA A 44 0.11 -24.39 12.10
C ALA A 44 -0.31 -25.87 11.98
N PHE A 45 -1.49 -26.14 11.41
CA PHE A 45 -2.02 -27.50 11.23
C PHE A 45 -1.71 -28.12 9.85
N ALA A 46 -1.08 -27.37 8.94
CA ALA A 46 -0.80 -27.80 7.57
C ALA A 46 0.60 -28.40 7.38
N GLY A 47 1.36 -28.58 8.46
CA GLY A 47 2.69 -29.21 8.43
C GLY A 47 3.71 -28.44 7.57
N LYS A 48 4.65 -29.16 6.96
CA LYS A 48 5.75 -28.56 6.18
C LYS A 48 5.26 -27.81 4.94
N SER A 49 4.30 -28.37 4.21
CA SER A 49 3.74 -27.74 3.01
C SER A 49 3.02 -26.42 3.32
N GLY A 50 2.34 -26.33 4.48
CA GLY A 50 1.77 -25.08 4.96
C GLY A 50 2.81 -24.00 5.25
N GLN A 51 3.92 -24.38 5.89
CA GLN A 51 5.03 -23.45 6.15
C GLN A 51 5.71 -22.97 4.87
N GLU A 52 5.91 -23.87 3.90
CA GLU A 52 6.46 -23.53 2.58
C GLU A 52 5.52 -22.57 1.83
N TRP A 53 4.20 -22.80 1.88
CA TRP A 53 3.21 -21.90 1.31
C TRP A 53 3.23 -20.52 1.97
N GLN A 54 3.26 -20.46 3.30
CA GLN A 54 3.36 -19.19 4.03
C GLN A 54 4.64 -18.42 3.70
N GLY A 55 5.77 -19.14 3.62
CA GLY A 55 7.05 -18.57 3.20
C GLY A 55 6.99 -17.98 1.79
N ALA A 56 6.37 -18.69 0.85
CA ALA A 56 6.28 -18.28 -0.55
C ALA A 56 5.31 -17.11 -0.81
N TRP A 57 4.30 -16.93 0.05
CA TRP A 57 3.23 -15.95 -0.10
C TRP A 57 3.23 -14.92 1.03
N THR A 58 2.52 -15.19 2.12
CA THR A 58 2.23 -14.20 3.18
C THR A 58 3.50 -13.63 3.80
N THR A 59 4.43 -14.47 4.23
CA THR A 59 5.69 -14.04 4.85
C THR A 59 6.57 -13.27 3.86
N PHE A 60 6.64 -13.73 2.60
CA PHE A 60 7.36 -13.01 1.55
C PHE A 60 6.78 -11.62 1.31
N TYR A 61 5.45 -11.48 1.13
CA TYR A 61 4.84 -10.18 0.90
C TYR A 61 4.99 -9.25 2.10
N TRP A 62 4.85 -9.74 3.33
CA TRP A 62 5.18 -8.94 4.52
C TRP A 62 6.63 -8.45 4.49
N GLY A 63 7.57 -9.34 4.15
CA GLY A 63 8.98 -8.99 4.01
C GLY A 63 9.23 -7.92 2.95
N TRP A 64 8.66 -8.12 1.76
CA TRP A 64 8.71 -7.16 0.66
C TRP A 64 8.17 -5.80 1.10
N TRP A 65 6.93 -5.72 1.59
CA TRP A 65 6.30 -4.44 1.94
C TRP A 65 7.06 -3.70 3.04
N MET A 66 7.59 -4.41 4.03
CA MET A 66 8.44 -3.81 5.07
C MET A 66 9.73 -3.22 4.47
N SER A 67 10.40 -3.95 3.57
CA SER A 67 11.63 -3.45 2.92
C SER A 67 11.40 -2.18 2.08
N TRP A 68 10.18 -1.99 1.56
CA TRP A 68 9.80 -0.81 0.77
C TRP A 68 9.25 0.35 1.61
N ALA A 69 8.98 0.14 2.91
CA ALA A 69 8.35 1.14 3.76
C ALA A 69 9.15 2.47 3.87
N PRO A 70 10.50 2.50 3.96
CA PRO A 70 11.25 3.77 3.96
C PRO A 70 11.07 4.57 2.68
N PHE A 71 11.14 3.86 1.55
CA PHE A 71 11.03 4.44 0.22
C PHE A 71 9.64 5.06 0.00
N VAL A 72 8.60 4.24 0.20
CA VAL A 72 7.21 4.66 0.03
C VAL A 72 6.83 5.72 1.07
N GLY A 73 7.26 5.56 2.32
CA GLY A 73 6.96 6.49 3.41
C GLY A 73 7.45 7.91 3.15
N ILE A 74 8.70 8.06 2.71
CA ILE A 74 9.26 9.38 2.37
C ILE A 74 8.53 10.00 1.17
N PHE A 75 8.25 9.20 0.13
CA PHE A 75 7.52 9.67 -1.04
C PHE A 75 6.13 10.18 -0.67
N ILE A 76 5.33 9.38 0.05
CA ILE A 76 3.97 9.75 0.45
C ILE A 76 4.00 10.96 1.40
N ALA A 77 4.97 11.03 2.31
CA ALA A 77 5.12 12.19 3.20
C ALA A 77 5.32 13.50 2.43
N ARG A 78 6.13 13.49 1.36
CA ARG A 78 6.40 14.68 0.53
C ARG A 78 5.15 15.19 -0.19
N ILE A 79 4.37 14.29 -0.79
CA ILE A 79 3.16 14.66 -1.54
C ILE A 79 1.94 14.94 -0.63
N SER A 80 2.08 14.71 0.68
CA SER A 80 1.00 14.88 1.66
C SER A 80 1.12 16.14 2.50
N ARG A 81 2.02 17.06 2.15
CA ARG A 81 2.19 18.35 2.85
C ARG A 81 0.87 19.13 2.87
N GLY A 82 0.46 19.58 4.06
CA GLY A 82 -0.77 20.36 4.26
C GLY A 82 -2.05 19.54 4.43
N ARG A 83 -1.99 18.20 4.40
CA ARG A 83 -3.14 17.33 4.71
C ARG A 83 -3.27 17.07 6.20
N THR A 84 -4.49 16.91 6.69
CA THR A 84 -4.71 16.41 8.06
C THR A 84 -4.29 14.94 8.17
N VAL A 85 -3.90 14.49 9.37
CA VAL A 85 -3.54 13.07 9.62
C VAL A 85 -4.67 12.13 9.19
N ARG A 86 -5.94 12.50 9.42
CA ARG A 86 -7.09 11.68 9.01
C ARG A 86 -7.19 11.54 7.49
N GLN A 87 -7.09 12.65 6.75
CA GLN A 87 -7.12 12.62 5.28
C GLN A 87 -5.94 11.83 4.71
N PHE A 88 -4.75 11.97 5.32
CA PHE A 88 -3.57 11.19 4.96
C PHE A 88 -3.81 9.69 5.13
N VAL A 89 -4.23 9.24 6.32
CA VAL A 89 -4.44 7.81 6.61
C VAL A 89 -5.51 7.22 5.70
N LEU A 90 -6.65 7.88 5.55
CA LEU A 90 -7.72 7.39 4.68
C LEU A 90 -7.28 7.33 3.22
N GLY A 91 -6.60 8.36 2.72
CA GLY A 91 -6.11 8.39 1.34
C GLY A 91 -5.11 7.26 1.04
N VAL A 92 -4.15 7.04 1.95
CA VAL A 92 -3.11 6.02 1.80
C VAL A 92 -3.65 4.60 1.94
N LEU A 93 -4.70 4.40 2.73
CA LEU A 93 -5.32 3.07 2.88
C LEU A 93 -6.29 2.76 1.75
N PHE A 94 -7.24 3.64 1.45
CA PHE A 94 -8.35 3.30 0.55
C PHE A 94 -7.97 3.38 -0.92
N VAL A 95 -7.24 4.41 -1.35
CA VAL A 95 -6.95 4.60 -2.79
C VAL A 95 -6.13 3.44 -3.37
N PRO A 96 -5.00 3.03 -2.76
CA PRO A 96 -4.22 1.90 -3.27
C PRO A 96 -4.98 0.58 -3.15
N THR A 97 -5.72 0.36 -2.06
CA THR A 97 -6.49 -0.89 -1.86
C THR A 97 -7.54 -1.08 -2.96
N LEU A 98 -8.29 -0.04 -3.31
CA LEU A 98 -9.29 -0.12 -4.38
C LEU A 98 -8.66 -0.37 -5.74
N LEU A 99 -7.52 0.27 -6.04
CA LEU A 99 -6.77 0.03 -7.26
C LEU A 99 -6.24 -1.41 -7.31
N THR A 100 -5.77 -1.94 -6.18
CA THR A 100 -5.32 -3.33 -6.06
C THR A 100 -6.47 -4.31 -6.28
N PHE A 101 -7.65 -4.09 -5.68
CA PHE A 101 -8.83 -4.91 -5.96
C PHE A 101 -9.22 -4.87 -7.43
N LEU A 102 -9.22 -3.68 -8.04
CA LEU A 102 -9.55 -3.53 -9.44
C LEU A 102 -8.55 -4.27 -10.33
N TRP A 103 -7.26 -4.14 -10.05
CA TRP A 103 -6.19 -4.81 -10.78
C TRP A 103 -6.31 -6.33 -10.70
N PHE A 104 -6.45 -6.89 -9.50
CA PHE A 104 -6.58 -8.35 -9.33
C PHE A 104 -7.90 -8.88 -9.90
N ALA A 105 -9.00 -8.14 -9.79
CA ALA A 105 -10.25 -8.56 -10.39
C ALA A 105 -10.18 -8.55 -11.93
N ILE A 106 -9.54 -7.57 -12.55
CA ILE A 106 -9.36 -7.54 -14.00
C ILE A 106 -8.36 -8.60 -14.45
N MET A 107 -7.12 -8.56 -13.96
CA MET A 107 -6.05 -9.44 -14.46
C MET A 107 -6.22 -10.88 -13.98
N GLY A 108 -6.39 -11.07 -12.66
CA GLY A 108 -6.60 -12.39 -12.07
C GLY A 108 -7.95 -12.98 -12.45
N GLY A 109 -9.02 -12.17 -12.46
CA GLY A 109 -10.34 -12.63 -12.91
C GLY A 109 -10.35 -13.02 -14.39
N THR A 110 -9.63 -12.31 -15.27
CA THR A 110 -9.53 -12.71 -16.68
C THR A 110 -8.75 -14.02 -16.83
N ALA A 111 -7.64 -14.18 -16.09
CA ALA A 111 -6.89 -15.43 -16.07
C ALA A 111 -7.75 -16.62 -15.63
N LEU A 112 -8.51 -16.45 -14.54
CA LEU A 112 -9.43 -17.48 -14.04
C LEU A 112 -10.55 -17.77 -15.04
N TYR A 113 -11.12 -16.73 -15.66
CA TYR A 113 -12.18 -16.90 -16.65
C TYR A 113 -11.69 -17.71 -17.85
N ASP A 114 -10.53 -17.36 -18.41
CA ASP A 114 -9.96 -18.03 -19.58
C ASP A 114 -9.55 -19.48 -19.27
N GLN A 115 -8.97 -19.74 -18.09
CA GLN A 115 -8.64 -21.09 -17.65
C GLN A 115 -9.89 -21.95 -17.46
N LEU A 116 -10.92 -21.44 -16.76
CA LEU A 116 -12.14 -22.20 -16.45
C LEU A 116 -12.99 -22.50 -17.69
N HIS A 117 -12.98 -21.61 -18.69
CA HIS A 117 -13.72 -21.79 -19.94
C HIS A 117 -12.91 -22.45 -21.06
N GLY A 118 -11.64 -22.76 -20.80
CA GLY A 118 -10.74 -23.40 -21.78
C GLY A 118 -10.39 -22.50 -22.96
N HIS A 119 -10.39 -21.18 -22.78
CA HIS A 119 -9.95 -20.22 -23.80
C HIS A 119 -8.43 -20.11 -23.87
N ALA A 120 -7.75 -20.29 -22.73
CA ALA A 120 -6.30 -20.36 -22.63
C ALA A 120 -5.92 -21.40 -21.58
N ASP A 121 -4.77 -22.05 -21.77
CA ASP A 121 -4.17 -22.90 -20.75
C ASP A 121 -2.96 -22.16 -20.16
N LEU A 122 -3.17 -21.60 -18.99
CA LEU A 122 -2.20 -20.80 -18.23
C LEU A 122 -1.43 -21.64 -17.21
N ILE A 123 -1.73 -22.95 -17.16
CA ILE A 123 -1.18 -23.92 -16.24
C ILE A 123 -0.43 -24.98 -17.06
N GLY A 124 0.74 -25.38 -16.61
CA GLY A 124 1.49 -26.49 -17.18
C GLY A 124 0.75 -27.82 -17.03
N ALA A 125 1.16 -28.82 -17.81
CA ALA A 125 0.56 -30.17 -17.76
C ALA A 125 0.68 -30.84 -16.36
N ASP A 126 1.61 -30.38 -15.53
CA ASP A 126 1.85 -30.81 -14.15
C ASP A 126 1.09 -29.97 -13.10
N GLY A 127 0.27 -29.00 -13.52
CA GLY A 127 -0.43 -28.10 -12.62
C GLY A 127 0.38 -26.88 -12.17
N SER A 128 1.62 -26.72 -12.67
CA SER A 128 2.49 -25.60 -12.31
C SER A 128 2.15 -24.32 -13.10
N VAL A 129 2.46 -23.15 -12.54
CA VAL A 129 2.32 -21.86 -13.25
C VAL A 129 3.71 -21.25 -13.39
N SER A 130 4.08 -20.92 -14.63
CA SER A 130 5.31 -20.18 -14.92
C SER A 130 5.08 -18.70 -14.61
N VAL A 131 5.47 -18.28 -13.40
CA VAL A 131 5.18 -16.94 -12.86
C VAL A 131 5.73 -15.83 -13.76
N GLU A 132 6.84 -16.08 -14.45
CA GLU A 132 7.49 -15.16 -15.37
C GLU A 132 6.77 -15.02 -16.72
N GLN A 133 6.00 -16.04 -17.13
CA GLN A 133 5.39 -16.11 -18.46
C GLN A 133 3.87 -15.92 -18.43
N VAL A 134 3.20 -16.25 -17.32
CA VAL A 134 1.74 -16.31 -17.23
C VAL A 134 1.06 -15.00 -17.63
N LEU A 135 1.68 -13.85 -17.29
CA LEU A 135 1.17 -12.54 -17.72
C LEU A 135 1.16 -12.43 -19.25
N PHE A 136 2.24 -12.82 -19.92
CA PHE A 136 2.37 -12.70 -21.37
C PHE A 136 1.51 -13.73 -22.09
N GLN A 137 1.35 -14.93 -21.53
CA GLN A 137 0.44 -15.95 -22.03
C GLN A 137 -1.01 -15.47 -21.97
N LEU A 138 -1.43 -14.89 -20.83
CA LEU A 138 -2.75 -14.27 -20.68
C LEU A 138 -2.95 -13.12 -21.66
N LEU A 139 -2.01 -12.17 -21.74
CA LEU A 139 -2.17 -11.06 -22.67
C LEU A 139 -2.19 -11.53 -24.13
N GLY A 140 -1.42 -12.57 -24.45
CA GLY A 140 -1.40 -13.21 -25.77
C GLY A 140 -2.69 -13.92 -26.14
N SER A 141 -3.48 -14.43 -25.18
CA SER A 141 -4.78 -15.07 -25.44
C SER A 141 -5.89 -14.06 -25.76
N LEU A 142 -5.70 -12.79 -25.40
CA LEU A 142 -6.69 -11.74 -25.61
C LEU A 142 -6.71 -11.20 -27.06
N PRO A 143 -7.84 -10.63 -27.51
CA PRO A 143 -7.88 -9.87 -28.75
C PRO A 143 -6.81 -8.76 -28.76
N ALA A 144 -6.06 -8.65 -29.86
CA ALA A 144 -4.89 -7.78 -29.98
C ALA A 144 -3.71 -8.12 -29.02
N GLY A 145 -3.57 -9.39 -28.63
CA GLY A 145 -2.58 -9.83 -27.66
C GLY A 145 -1.13 -9.43 -27.94
N THR A 146 -0.69 -9.41 -29.21
CA THR A 146 0.65 -8.92 -29.57
C THR A 146 0.87 -7.47 -29.14
N VAL A 147 -0.12 -6.60 -29.34
CA VAL A 147 -0.05 -5.18 -28.95
C VAL A 147 -0.04 -5.05 -27.43
N LEU A 148 -0.87 -5.84 -26.74
CA LEU A 148 -0.92 -5.87 -25.28
C LEU A 148 0.40 -6.34 -24.66
N VAL A 149 1.02 -7.38 -25.21
CA VAL A 149 2.33 -7.90 -24.77
C VAL A 149 3.41 -6.85 -24.98
N ILE A 150 3.50 -6.23 -26.15
CA ILE A 150 4.46 -5.14 -26.41
C ILE A 150 4.24 -3.99 -25.44
N GLY A 151 2.99 -3.59 -25.23
CA GLY A 151 2.61 -2.55 -24.27
C GLY A 151 3.03 -2.91 -22.84
N ALA A 152 2.83 -4.16 -22.41
CA ALA A 152 3.24 -4.64 -21.09
C ALA A 152 4.76 -4.63 -20.91
N ILE A 153 5.54 -5.02 -21.93
CA ILE A 153 7.01 -4.97 -21.88
C ILE A 153 7.49 -3.51 -21.70
N ILE A 154 6.93 -2.58 -22.49
CA ILE A 154 7.26 -1.15 -22.37
C ILE A 154 6.88 -0.65 -20.98
N LEU A 155 5.68 -1.00 -20.49
CA LEU A 155 5.17 -0.57 -19.20
C LEU A 155 6.06 -1.08 -18.05
N ILE A 156 6.47 -2.35 -18.08
CA ILE A 156 7.42 -2.95 -17.12
C ILE A 156 8.74 -2.19 -17.16
N GLY A 157 9.27 -1.87 -18.34
CA GLY A 157 10.50 -1.09 -18.48
C GLY A 157 10.40 0.30 -17.87
N VAL A 158 9.31 1.02 -18.14
CA VAL A 158 9.04 2.35 -17.58
C VAL A 158 8.91 2.29 -16.06
N PHE A 159 8.15 1.32 -15.52
CA PHE A 159 8.02 1.13 -14.08
C PHE A 159 9.36 0.79 -13.43
N PHE A 160 10.16 -0.06 -14.06
CA PHE A 160 11.48 -0.43 -13.56
C PHE A 160 12.40 0.79 -13.46
N VAL A 161 12.52 1.57 -14.53
CA VAL A 161 13.36 2.78 -14.56
C VAL A 161 12.88 3.81 -13.54
N THR A 162 11.57 4.09 -13.49
CA THR A 162 11.00 5.09 -12.58
C THR A 162 11.16 4.68 -11.11
N SER A 163 10.97 3.40 -10.81
CA SER A 163 11.12 2.86 -9.45
C SER A 163 12.58 2.84 -9.01
N ALA A 164 13.50 2.45 -9.91
CA ALA A 164 14.94 2.47 -9.65
C ALA A 164 15.44 3.89 -9.38
N ASP A 165 15.02 4.87 -10.18
CA ASP A 165 15.40 6.28 -9.98
C ASP A 165 14.88 6.83 -8.64
N SER A 166 13.61 6.56 -8.34
CA SER A 166 12.99 7.01 -7.09
C SER A 166 13.64 6.34 -5.87
N GLY A 167 13.96 5.04 -5.96
CA GLY A 167 14.65 4.31 -4.90
C GLY A 167 16.06 4.84 -4.65
N ALA A 168 16.83 5.09 -5.72
CA ALA A 168 18.15 5.69 -5.64
C ALA A 168 18.13 7.10 -5.04
N LEU A 169 17.11 7.90 -5.35
CA LEU A 169 16.90 9.19 -4.72
C LEU A 169 16.71 9.05 -3.21
N VAL A 170 15.82 8.16 -2.74
CA VAL A 170 15.57 7.98 -1.30
C VAL A 170 16.80 7.46 -0.57
N MET A 171 17.50 6.48 -1.12
CA MET A 171 18.76 6.01 -0.52
C MET A 171 19.79 7.14 -0.41
N GLY A 172 19.89 7.99 -1.44
CA GLY A 172 20.72 9.19 -1.41
C GLY A 172 20.31 10.19 -0.32
N MET A 173 19.01 10.43 -0.13
CA MET A 173 18.51 11.30 0.93
C MET A 173 18.90 10.77 2.31
N ILE A 174 18.73 9.47 2.55
CA ILE A 174 19.09 8.84 3.83
C ILE A 174 20.61 8.92 4.07
N ALA A 175 21.42 8.61 3.06
CA ALA A 175 22.88 8.61 3.16
C ALA A 175 23.49 10.01 3.36
N THR A 176 22.75 11.08 3.02
CA THR A 176 23.20 12.48 3.14
C THR A 176 22.60 13.21 4.34
N GLY A 177 22.00 12.48 5.30
CA GLY A 177 21.40 13.07 6.49
C GLY A 177 20.07 13.80 6.24
N GLY A 178 19.36 13.43 5.17
CA GLY A 178 18.05 13.97 4.82
C GLY A 178 18.07 15.11 3.79
N GLN A 179 19.15 15.30 3.03
CA GLN A 179 19.16 16.29 1.94
C GLN A 179 18.13 15.88 0.88
N ILE A 180 17.19 16.76 0.56
CA ILE A 180 16.06 16.48 -0.35
C ILE A 180 16.55 16.21 -1.78
N GLU A 181 17.66 16.86 -2.16
CA GLU A 181 18.29 16.74 -3.47
C GLU A 181 19.76 16.33 -3.31
N PRO A 182 20.03 15.03 -3.06
CA PRO A 182 21.40 14.54 -2.99
C PRO A 182 22.07 14.68 -4.37
N LYS A 183 23.40 14.86 -4.36
CA LYS A 183 24.20 14.97 -5.60
C LYS A 183 23.95 13.78 -6.53
N ASN A 184 23.86 14.03 -7.83
CA ASN A 184 23.53 13.00 -8.83
C ASN A 184 24.44 11.77 -8.77
N TRP A 185 25.74 11.93 -8.47
CA TRP A 185 26.66 10.79 -8.35
C TRP A 185 26.28 9.81 -7.22
N ILE A 186 25.67 10.30 -6.14
CA ILE A 186 25.18 9.46 -5.02
C ILE A 186 24.00 8.62 -5.50
N ARG A 187 23.10 9.21 -6.29
CA ARG A 187 21.97 8.50 -6.90
C ARG A 187 22.47 7.42 -7.87
N VAL A 188 23.42 7.76 -8.74
CA VAL A 188 24.02 6.79 -9.69
C VAL A 188 24.72 5.66 -8.93
N PHE A 189 25.43 5.96 -7.84
CA PHE A 189 26.06 4.95 -6.98
C PHE A 189 25.02 3.97 -6.42
N PHE A 190 23.95 4.45 -5.80
CA PHE A 190 22.92 3.58 -5.23
C PHE A 190 22.16 2.79 -6.31
N ALA A 191 21.84 3.41 -7.45
CA ALA A 191 21.24 2.70 -8.57
C ALA A 191 22.14 1.56 -9.07
N GLY A 192 23.44 1.81 -9.21
CA GLY A 192 24.42 0.82 -9.64
C GLY A 192 24.61 -0.32 -8.65
N VAL A 193 24.72 -0.01 -7.34
CA VAL A 193 24.84 -1.04 -6.29
C VAL A 193 23.58 -1.90 -6.21
N THR A 194 22.39 -1.30 -6.28
CA THR A 194 21.13 -2.06 -6.28
C THR A 194 21.00 -2.94 -7.53
N ALA A 195 21.40 -2.44 -8.71
CA ALA A 195 21.42 -3.25 -9.93
C ALA A 195 22.41 -4.43 -9.81
N LEU A 196 23.59 -4.20 -9.23
CA LEU A 196 24.58 -5.25 -8.99
C LEU A 196 24.05 -6.34 -8.04
N VAL A 197 23.41 -5.93 -6.95
CA VAL A 197 22.77 -6.87 -6.01
C VAL A 197 21.64 -7.65 -6.68
N ALA A 198 20.81 -6.99 -7.49
CA ALA A 198 19.75 -7.65 -8.24
C ALA A 198 20.30 -8.71 -9.20
N VAL A 199 21.33 -8.38 -9.98
CA VAL A 199 22.01 -9.34 -10.88
C VAL A 199 22.62 -10.49 -10.08
N ALA A 200 23.30 -10.20 -8.97
CA ALA A 200 23.92 -11.23 -8.13
C ALA A 200 22.88 -12.21 -7.56
N LEU A 201 21.74 -11.72 -7.07
CA LEU A 201 20.66 -12.56 -6.55
C LEU A 201 19.99 -13.39 -7.65
N LEU A 202 19.77 -12.79 -8.83
CA LEU A 202 19.24 -13.52 -9.98
C LEU A 202 20.16 -14.66 -10.41
N LEU A 203 21.48 -14.45 -10.41
CA LEU A 203 22.47 -15.47 -10.75
C LEU A 203 22.63 -16.53 -9.64
N ALA A 204 22.46 -16.17 -8.37
CA ALA A 204 22.64 -17.07 -7.24
C ALA A 204 21.50 -18.10 -7.09
N GLY A 205 20.26 -17.70 -7.39
CA GLY A 205 19.11 -18.60 -7.26
C GLY A 205 17.78 -18.00 -7.71
N GLY A 206 17.81 -17.00 -8.60
CA GLY A 206 16.60 -16.43 -9.20
C GLY A 206 15.59 -15.92 -8.16
N LEU A 207 14.31 -16.13 -8.44
CA LEU A 207 13.19 -15.65 -7.62
C LEU A 207 13.28 -16.13 -6.16
N ASP A 208 13.70 -17.37 -5.91
CA ASP A 208 13.76 -17.92 -4.56
C ASP A 208 14.86 -17.26 -3.73
N ALA A 209 16.02 -16.95 -4.34
CA ALA A 209 17.06 -16.17 -3.70
C ALA A 209 16.58 -14.75 -3.38
N LEU A 210 15.83 -14.12 -4.30
CA LEU A 210 15.23 -12.80 -4.06
C LEU A 210 14.22 -12.83 -2.90
N LYS A 211 13.32 -13.82 -2.86
CA LYS A 211 12.34 -13.99 -1.79
C LYS A 211 13.01 -14.18 -0.44
N THR A 212 14.02 -15.05 -0.39
CA THR A 212 14.79 -15.32 0.83
C THR A 212 15.49 -14.06 1.33
N ALA A 213 16.20 -13.34 0.45
CA ALA A 213 16.87 -12.09 0.80
C ALA A 213 15.90 -11.03 1.33
N ALA A 214 14.70 -10.90 0.72
CA ALA A 214 13.67 -9.99 1.18
C ALA A 214 13.17 -10.33 2.59
N ILE A 215 12.90 -11.62 2.88
CA ILE A 215 12.46 -12.05 4.21
C ILE A 215 13.56 -11.83 5.26
N THR A 216 14.80 -12.22 4.96
CA THR A 216 15.91 -12.10 5.91
C THR A 216 16.23 -10.64 6.25
N THR A 217 16.16 -9.73 5.27
CA THR A 217 16.40 -8.29 5.50
C THR A 217 15.23 -7.59 6.18
N ALA A 218 13.99 -8.05 5.94
CA ALA A 218 12.82 -7.46 6.56
C ALA A 218 12.68 -7.77 8.05
N LEU A 219 13.19 -8.91 8.52
CA LEU A 219 13.11 -9.28 9.95
C LEU A 219 13.76 -8.24 10.88
N PRO A 220 15.04 -7.84 10.73
CA PRO A 220 15.61 -6.78 11.58
C PRO A 220 14.93 -5.43 11.35
N PHE A 221 14.48 -5.14 10.13
CA PHE A 221 13.78 -3.90 9.81
C PHE A 221 12.40 -3.82 10.48
N SER A 222 11.72 -4.95 10.71
CA SER A 222 10.44 -5.00 11.42
C SER A 222 10.55 -4.46 12.85
N ILE A 223 11.67 -4.72 13.53
CA ILE A 223 11.96 -4.18 14.86
C ILE A 223 12.07 -2.65 14.78
N VAL A 224 12.76 -2.13 13.77
CA VAL A 224 12.87 -0.68 13.52
C VAL A 224 11.48 -0.09 13.27
N MET A 225 10.62 -0.74 12.50
CA MET A 225 9.25 -0.27 12.26
C MET A 225 8.41 -0.21 13.54
N ILE A 226 8.52 -1.21 14.43
CA ILE A 226 7.84 -1.18 15.73
C ILE A 226 8.32 0.01 16.56
N LEU A 227 9.63 0.27 16.59
CA LEU A 227 10.21 1.44 17.26
C LEU A 227 9.74 2.77 16.63
N MET A 228 9.57 2.82 15.30
CA MET A 228 9.01 3.98 14.61
C MET A 228 7.55 4.23 14.99
N CYS A 229 6.73 3.18 15.08
CA CYS A 229 5.35 3.27 15.57
C CYS A 229 5.32 3.83 17.00
N TRP A 230 6.15 3.28 17.89
CA TRP A 230 6.29 3.75 19.27
C TRP A 230 6.72 5.21 19.35
N SER A 231 7.74 5.60 18.59
CA SER A 231 8.24 6.98 18.48
C SER A 231 7.14 7.93 17.99
N THR A 232 6.33 7.51 17.02
CA THR A 232 5.21 8.30 16.48
C THR A 232 4.13 8.55 17.54
N VAL A 233 3.78 7.54 18.34
CA VAL A 233 2.84 7.70 19.46
C VAL A 233 3.37 8.72 20.47
N ILE A 234 4.66 8.66 20.81
CA ILE A 234 5.30 9.64 21.69
C ILE A 234 5.24 11.05 21.08
N ALA A 235 5.58 11.19 19.79
CA ALA A 235 5.58 12.45 19.07
C ALA A 235 4.20 13.11 19.07
N PHE A 236 3.15 12.38 18.68
CA PHE A 236 1.77 12.87 18.70
C PHE A 236 1.26 13.19 20.11
N THR A 237 1.68 12.40 21.12
CA THR A 237 1.33 12.69 22.51
C THR A 237 1.97 13.99 22.99
N ARG A 238 3.23 14.25 22.63
CA ARG A 238 3.93 15.51 22.95
C ARG A 238 3.30 16.69 22.24
N GLU A 239 2.98 16.54 20.96
CA GLU A 239 2.33 17.57 20.15
C GLU A 239 0.94 17.93 20.71
N ARG A 240 0.10 16.93 21.02
CA ARG A 240 -1.22 17.16 21.65
C ARG A 240 -1.10 17.89 22.99
N ARG A 241 -0.09 17.57 23.81
CA ARG A 241 0.17 18.27 25.08
C ARG A 241 0.63 19.71 24.84
N ALA A 242 1.43 19.96 23.81
CA ALA A 242 1.87 21.31 23.44
C ALA A 242 0.69 22.18 22.98
N TYR A 243 -0.18 21.66 22.11
CA TYR A 243 -1.40 22.35 21.69
C TYR A 243 -2.33 22.65 22.87
N ALA A 244 -2.57 21.68 23.75
CA ALA A 244 -3.42 21.90 24.93
C ALA A 244 -2.86 22.96 25.88
N ARG A 245 -1.52 23.08 26.00
CA ARG A 245 -0.88 24.14 26.78
C ARG A 245 -1.01 25.50 26.12
N ALA A 246 -0.87 25.57 24.79
CA ALA A 246 -1.04 26.81 24.04
C ALA A 246 -2.48 27.32 24.13
N GLU A 247 -3.48 26.44 24.01
CA GLU A 247 -4.90 26.77 24.15
C GLU A 247 -5.22 27.28 25.57
N ARG A 248 -4.71 26.61 26.60
CA ARG A 248 -4.87 27.09 27.99
C ARG A 248 -4.24 28.47 28.21
N ARG A 249 -3.07 28.74 27.63
CA ARG A 249 -2.43 30.06 27.73
C ARG A 249 -3.25 31.14 27.04
N ALA A 250 -3.76 30.86 25.84
CA ALA A 250 -4.61 31.79 25.09
C ALA A 250 -5.93 32.07 25.85
N LEU A 251 -6.55 31.04 26.44
CA LEU A 251 -7.74 31.23 27.26
C LEU A 251 -7.46 32.10 28.49
N MET A 252 -6.32 31.88 29.16
CA MET A 252 -5.96 32.67 30.34
C MET A 252 -5.62 34.12 29.99
N SER A 253 -5.00 34.39 28.83
CA SER A 253 -4.81 35.77 28.36
C SER A 253 -6.12 36.46 28.04
N ASP A 254 -7.04 35.78 27.34
CA ASP A 254 -8.36 36.33 27.00
C ASP A 254 -9.19 36.63 28.26
N LEU A 255 -9.11 35.77 29.28
CA LEU A 255 -9.76 36.00 30.58
C LEU A 255 -9.13 37.18 31.33
N ALA A 256 -7.80 37.26 31.37
CA ALA A 256 -7.10 38.35 32.05
C ALA A 256 -7.43 39.71 31.41
N GLU A 257 -7.50 39.80 30.08
CA GLU A 257 -7.92 41.00 29.36
C GLU A 257 -9.38 41.36 29.68
N PHE A 258 -10.29 40.39 29.65
CA PHE A 258 -11.70 40.59 29.98
C PHE A 258 -11.91 41.15 31.40
N TYR A 259 -11.26 40.55 32.40
CA TYR A 259 -11.39 40.99 33.80
C TYR A 259 -10.70 42.33 34.07
N GLN A 260 -9.55 42.61 33.43
CA GLN A 260 -8.93 43.94 33.52
C GLN A 260 -9.86 45.03 32.97
N GLN A 261 -10.59 44.74 31.89
CA GLN A 261 -11.53 45.67 31.30
C GLN A 261 -12.79 45.88 32.18
N GLU A 262 -13.28 44.83 32.84
CA GLU A 262 -14.38 44.92 33.82
C GLU A 262 -14.03 45.77 35.06
N VAL A 263 -12.78 45.73 35.52
CA VAL A 263 -12.35 46.44 36.74
C VAL A 263 -12.06 47.92 36.48
N ILE A 264 -11.65 48.31 35.27
CA ILE A 264 -11.24 49.68 34.92
C ILE A 264 -12.43 50.55 34.52
N ASP A 265 -13.52 49.98 33.96
CA ASP A 265 -14.66 50.77 33.45
C ASP A 265 -16.02 50.18 33.89
N PRO A 266 -16.47 50.45 35.13
CA PRO A 266 -17.75 49.95 35.63
C PRO A 266 -18.98 50.65 35.03
N ALA A 267 -18.79 51.69 34.21
CA ALA A 267 -19.85 52.63 33.84
C ALA A 267 -20.55 52.35 32.49
N GLU A 268 -19.92 51.64 31.55
CA GLU A 268 -20.56 51.33 30.25
C GLU A 268 -21.22 49.94 30.23
N ARG A 269 -22.50 49.90 30.61
CA ARG A 269 -23.33 48.69 30.51
C ARG A 269 -23.86 48.49 29.10
N ALA A 270 -23.17 47.66 28.31
CA ALA A 270 -23.74 46.95 27.17
C ALA A 270 -23.55 45.44 27.36
N PRO A 271 -24.54 44.58 27.01
CA PRO A 271 -24.43 43.14 27.21
C PRO A 271 -23.41 42.56 26.22
N ARG A 272 -22.14 42.46 26.63
CA ARG A 272 -21.10 41.79 25.85
C ARG A 272 -21.09 40.30 26.20
N THR A 273 -21.18 39.47 25.17
CA THR A 273 -21.11 38.00 25.29
C THR A 273 -19.78 37.59 25.92
N GLY A 274 -19.84 36.86 27.03
CA GLY A 274 -18.65 36.48 27.80
C GLY A 274 -17.67 35.59 27.01
N PRO A 275 -16.40 35.48 27.47
CA PRO A 275 -15.35 34.72 26.79
C PRO A 275 -15.74 33.26 26.48
N ILE A 276 -16.51 32.64 27.38
CA ILE A 276 -17.04 31.27 27.23
C ILE A 276 -17.97 31.13 26.02
N GLN A 277 -18.81 32.15 25.74
CA GLN A 277 -19.70 32.14 24.57
C GLN A 277 -18.93 32.38 23.26
N LYS A 278 -17.87 33.20 23.27
CA LYS A 278 -16.98 33.36 22.10
C LYS A 278 -16.22 32.06 21.78
N LEU A 279 -15.74 31.37 22.82
CA LEU A 279 -15.03 30.09 22.67
C LEU A 279 -15.97 29.00 22.13
N ALA A 280 -17.19 28.89 22.67
CA ALA A 280 -18.21 27.95 22.22
C ALA A 280 -18.63 28.17 20.76
N ARG A 281 -18.47 29.41 20.25
CA ARG A 281 -18.76 29.76 18.85
C ARG A 281 -17.59 29.45 17.91
N ARG A 282 -16.35 29.56 18.39
CA ARG A 282 -15.14 29.16 17.63
C ARG A 282 -15.00 27.64 17.49
N MET A 283 -15.38 26.87 18.52
CA MET A 283 -15.31 25.39 18.48
C MET A 283 -16.37 24.71 17.61
N ARG A 284 -17.34 25.45 17.06
CA ARG A 284 -18.36 24.93 16.13
C ARG A 284 -17.94 25.03 14.64
N HIS A 285 -16.78 25.59 14.34
CA HIS A 285 -16.19 25.71 13.01
C HIS A 285 -14.88 24.93 12.95
#